data_AF-A0A7W2NWU3-F1
#
_entry.id   AF-A0A7W2NWU3-F1
#
_cell.length_a   1.000
_cell.length_b   1.000
_cell.length_c   1.000
_cell.angle_alpha   90.00
_cell.angle_beta   90.00
_cell.angle_gamma   90.00
#
_symmetry.space_group_name_H-M   'P 1'
#
loop_
_entity.id
_entity.type
_entity.pdbx_description
1 polymer ?
#
loop_
_entity_poly.entity_id
_entity_poly.type
_entity_poly.pdbx_seq_one_letter_code
_entity_poly.pdbx_strand_id
1 'polypeptide(L)'
;MQDNKIESADLLTAADEDHVREITDNEDERTKMSALIQSSKMSALSVPNEINWLKIQGRIQPIIAAPHHVKEPTVVPFYIKSFAVAASTIFLAMGWLVFSNYQLHNQLEQVLLTNQQLESKLINPKVTTYEQVFFVQKLNDIDKKLQNISSLDQKVTLLQKRSVLILELYKTQQGVSDVFSI
;
A
#
# COMPACT_ATOMS: atom_id res chain seq x y z
N MET A 1 45.23 17.60 -29.37
CA MET A 1 44.39 18.48 -28.52
C MET A 1 43.16 18.86 -29.31
N GLN A 2 42.18 17.97 -29.33
CA GLN A 2 40.83 18.18 -29.86
C GLN A 2 40.04 17.03 -29.23
N ASP A 3 38.99 17.37 -28.49
CA ASP A 3 37.85 16.54 -28.11
C ASP A 3 37.25 17.09 -26.81
N ASN A 4 36.49 18.19 -26.94
CA ASN A 4 35.44 18.54 -25.98
C ASN A 4 34.54 19.66 -26.53
N LYS A 5 33.62 19.35 -27.47
CA LYS A 5 32.63 20.35 -27.92
C LYS A 5 31.33 19.80 -28.55
N ILE A 6 30.97 18.53 -28.33
CA ILE A 6 29.78 17.95 -28.99
C ILE A 6 28.67 17.54 -28.00
N GLU A 7 28.93 17.41 -26.70
CA GLU A 7 27.95 16.84 -25.75
C GLU A 7 26.86 17.83 -25.26
N SER A 8 27.03 19.14 -25.46
CA SER A 8 26.12 20.15 -24.93
C SER A 8 24.94 20.52 -25.84
N ALA A 9 24.92 20.08 -27.11
CA ALA A 9 23.84 20.40 -28.05
C ALA A 9 22.64 19.43 -27.95
N ASP A 10 22.88 18.15 -27.68
CA ASP A 10 21.80 17.15 -27.56
C ASP A 10 21.03 17.25 -26.22
N LEU A 11 21.66 17.76 -25.17
CA LEU A 11 21.05 17.95 -23.85
C LEU A 11 20.07 19.14 -23.80
N LEU A 12 20.23 20.13 -24.70
CA LEU A 12 19.33 21.29 -24.82
C LEU A 12 18.02 20.89 -25.54
N THR A 13 18.10 20.05 -26.56
CA THR A 13 16.94 19.61 -27.36
C THR A 13 15.93 18.80 -26.54
N ALA A 14 16.39 17.91 -25.65
CA ALA A 14 15.50 17.10 -24.81
C ALA A 14 14.78 17.93 -23.74
N ALA A 15 15.45 18.94 -23.17
CA ALA A 15 14.83 19.86 -22.21
C ALA A 15 13.82 20.80 -22.88
N ASP A 16 14.08 21.20 -24.13
CA ASP A 16 13.17 22.01 -24.93
C ASP A 16 11.92 21.21 -25.33
N GLU A 17 12.04 19.91 -25.63
CA GLU A 17 10.88 19.04 -25.93
C GLU A 17 9.94 18.85 -24.72
N ASP A 18 10.48 18.67 -23.52
CA ASP A 18 9.68 18.54 -22.30
C ASP A 18 8.95 19.85 -21.96
N HIS A 19 9.58 21.01 -22.15
CA HIS A 19 8.94 22.31 -21.93
C HIS A 19 7.84 22.60 -22.97
N VAL A 20 8.04 22.21 -24.24
CA VAL A 20 6.99 22.29 -25.27
C VAL A 20 5.79 21.41 -24.91
N ARG A 21 6.03 20.23 -24.35
CA ARG A 21 4.97 19.33 -23.89
C ARG A 21 4.19 19.91 -22.70
N GLU A 22 4.89 20.48 -21.72
CA GLU A 22 4.26 21.14 -20.56
C GLU A 22 3.41 22.36 -20.98
N ILE A 23 3.88 23.16 -21.94
CA ILE A 23 3.12 24.29 -22.48
C ILE A 23 1.86 23.80 -23.20
N THR A 24 1.97 22.73 -23.99
CA THR A 24 0.85 22.16 -24.75
C THR A 24 -0.22 21.58 -23.81
N ASP A 25 0.20 20.85 -22.77
CA ASP A 25 -0.70 20.29 -21.76
C ASP A 25 -1.45 21.40 -20.99
N ASN A 26 -0.78 22.50 -20.67
CA ASN A 26 -1.39 23.65 -20.01
C ASN A 26 -2.43 24.37 -20.91
N GLU A 27 -2.16 24.45 -22.21
CA GLU A 27 -3.09 25.03 -23.18
C GLU A 27 -4.36 24.19 -23.33
N ASP A 28 -4.22 22.86 -23.31
CA ASP A 28 -5.35 21.91 -23.28
C ASP A 28 -6.20 22.02 -22.01
N GLU A 29 -5.58 22.25 -20.85
CA GLU A 29 -6.32 22.49 -19.60
C GLU A 29 -7.09 23.81 -19.63
N ARG A 30 -6.49 24.86 -20.19
CA ARG A 30 -7.12 26.18 -20.35
C ARG A 30 -8.31 26.15 -21.30
N THR A 31 -8.22 25.38 -22.38
CA THR A 31 -9.34 25.21 -23.32
C THR A 31 -10.48 24.42 -22.69
N LYS A 32 -10.19 23.35 -21.94
CA LYS A 32 -11.21 22.61 -21.16
C LYS A 32 -11.89 23.49 -20.12
N MET A 33 -11.14 24.30 -19.40
CA MET A 33 -11.69 25.20 -18.37
C MET A 33 -12.56 26.31 -18.98
N SER A 34 -12.17 26.88 -20.12
CA SER A 34 -12.99 27.89 -20.80
C SER A 34 -14.29 27.29 -21.39
N ALA A 35 -14.23 26.05 -21.90
CA ALA A 35 -15.41 25.31 -22.36
C ALA A 35 -16.40 25.01 -21.22
N LEU A 36 -15.90 24.64 -20.03
CA LEU A 36 -16.72 24.43 -18.83
C LEU A 36 -17.40 25.72 -18.37
N ILE A 37 -16.69 26.84 -18.38
CA ILE A 37 -17.24 28.16 -18.03
C ILE A 37 -18.31 28.60 -19.05
N GLN A 38 -18.11 28.30 -20.33
CA GLN A 38 -19.11 28.60 -21.36
C GLN A 38 -20.35 27.71 -21.19
N SER A 39 -20.17 26.42 -20.88
CA SER A 39 -21.25 25.48 -20.58
C SER A 39 -22.06 25.88 -19.34
N SER A 40 -21.40 26.35 -18.28
CA SER A 40 -22.08 26.83 -17.06
C SER A 40 -22.89 28.10 -17.31
N LYS A 41 -22.44 28.98 -18.22
CA LYS A 41 -23.18 30.18 -18.63
C LYS A 41 -24.36 29.87 -19.55
N MET A 42 -24.25 28.80 -20.36
CA MET A 42 -25.34 28.31 -21.23
C MET A 42 -26.37 27.45 -20.49
N SER A 43 -26.09 27.07 -19.24
CA SER A 43 -27.10 26.43 -18.38
C SER A 43 -28.20 27.45 -18.11
N ALA A 44 -29.28 27.35 -18.88
CA ALA A 44 -30.42 28.23 -18.75
C ALA A 44 -30.93 28.20 -17.31
N LEU A 45 -30.84 29.33 -16.61
CA LEU A 45 -31.47 29.53 -15.32
C LEU A 45 -32.97 29.38 -15.54
N SER A 46 -33.50 28.19 -15.23
CA SER A 46 -34.93 27.96 -15.25
C SER A 46 -35.56 28.91 -14.25
N VAL A 47 -36.47 29.78 -14.71
CA VAL A 47 -37.24 30.63 -13.81
C VAL A 47 -37.96 29.69 -12.84
N PRO A 48 -37.72 29.82 -11.53
CA PRO A 48 -38.34 28.93 -10.56
C PRO A 48 -39.86 29.08 -10.67
N ASN A 49 -40.55 27.95 -10.79
CA ASN A 49 -42.01 27.92 -10.85
C ASN A 49 -42.59 28.68 -9.65
N GLU A 50 -43.42 29.70 -9.90
CA GLU A 50 -44.02 30.56 -8.87
C GLU A 50 -44.74 29.75 -7.78
N ILE A 51 -45.36 28.63 -8.16
CA ILE A 51 -46.05 27.73 -7.23
C ILE A 51 -45.06 27.11 -6.23
N ASN A 52 -43.85 26.76 -6.68
CA ASN A 52 -42.81 26.24 -5.81
C ASN A 52 -42.24 27.33 -4.90
N TRP A 53 -42.13 28.56 -5.40
CA TRP A 53 -41.68 29.70 -4.59
C TRP A 53 -42.68 30.06 -3.48
N LEU A 54 -43.97 30.12 -3.81
CA LEU A 54 -45.06 30.31 -2.84
C LEU A 54 -45.09 29.18 -1.80
N LYS A 55 -44.84 27.93 -2.21
CA LYS A 55 -44.75 26.79 -1.29
C LYS A 55 -43.55 26.89 -0.35
N ILE A 56 -42.42 27.44 -0.82
CA ILE A 56 -41.25 27.71 0.03
C ILE A 56 -41.58 28.84 1.03
N GLN A 57 -42.19 29.93 0.59
CA GLN A 57 -42.62 31.01 1.48
C GLN A 57 -43.61 30.53 2.55
N GLY A 58 -44.59 29.72 2.18
CA GLY A 58 -45.55 29.14 3.12
C GLY A 58 -44.92 28.20 4.15
N ARG A 59 -43.78 27.58 3.84
CA ARG A 59 -42.98 26.78 4.79
C ARG A 59 -42.10 27.62 5.71
N ILE A 60 -41.71 28.81 5.27
CA ILE A 60 -40.85 29.72 6.05
C ILE A 60 -41.65 30.56 7.03
N GLN A 61 -42.87 30.98 6.69
CA GLN A 61 -43.72 31.78 7.59
C GLN A 61 -43.97 31.16 8.98
N PRO A 62 -44.25 29.85 9.14
CA PRO A 62 -44.40 29.26 10.48
C PRO A 62 -43.08 29.16 11.24
N ILE A 63 -41.92 29.25 10.58
CA ILE A 63 -40.60 29.24 11.24
C ILE A 63 -40.30 30.60 11.88
N ILE A 64 -40.82 31.69 11.31
CA ILE A 64 -40.62 33.07 11.81
C ILE A 64 -41.70 33.45 12.84
N ALA A 65 -42.92 32.92 12.70
CA ALA A 65 -44.06 33.27 13.57
C ALA A 65 -44.32 32.28 14.73
N ALA A 66 -43.80 31.05 14.69
CA ALA A 66 -43.88 30.15 15.83
C ALA A 66 -42.74 30.48 16.81
N PRO A 67 -43.02 30.68 18.12
CA PRO A 67 -41.95 30.60 19.11
C PRO A 67 -41.33 29.21 18.93
N HIS A 68 -40.04 29.20 18.64
CA HIS A 68 -39.26 27.99 18.48
C HIS A 68 -39.46 27.15 19.75
N HIS A 69 -40.33 26.14 19.70
CA HIS A 69 -40.37 25.11 20.73
C HIS A 69 -39.04 24.36 20.57
N VAL A 70 -38.00 24.89 21.20
CA VAL A 70 -36.76 24.19 21.46
C VAL A 70 -37.19 22.94 22.20
N LYS A 71 -37.23 21.81 21.50
CA LYS A 71 -37.40 20.51 22.14
C LYS A 71 -36.30 20.46 23.19
N GLU A 72 -36.70 20.41 24.46
CA GLU A 72 -35.75 20.28 25.55
C GLU A 72 -34.81 19.12 25.21
N PRO A 73 -33.48 19.29 25.35
CA PRO A 73 -32.55 18.23 25.03
C PRO A 73 -32.91 17.03 25.90
N THR A 74 -33.35 15.94 25.27
CA THR A 74 -33.60 14.68 25.94
C THR A 74 -32.32 14.31 26.68
N VAL A 75 -32.37 14.35 28.01
CA VAL A 75 -31.23 14.07 28.87
C VAL A 75 -30.92 12.59 28.75
N VAL A 76 -30.13 12.24 27.73
CA VAL A 76 -29.60 10.90 27.56
C VAL A 76 -28.71 10.61 28.77
N PRO A 77 -29.00 9.54 29.52
CA PRO A 77 -28.29 9.26 30.76
C PRO A 77 -26.80 9.03 30.49
N PHE A 78 -25.97 9.49 31.43
CA PHE A 78 -24.51 9.51 31.32
C PHE A 78 -23.91 8.15 30.92
N TYR A 79 -24.46 7.05 31.43
CA TYR A 79 -24.01 5.68 31.16
C TYR A 79 -24.12 5.30 29.67
N ILE A 80 -25.11 5.80 28.94
CA ILE A 80 -25.26 5.52 27.49
C ILE A 80 -24.18 6.28 26.70
N LYS A 81 -23.85 7.51 27.11
CA LYS A 81 -22.77 8.30 26.51
C LYS A 81 -21.40 7.66 26.76
N SER A 82 -21.16 7.20 27.99
CA SER A 82 -19.91 6.49 28.35
C SER A 82 -19.76 5.18 27.57
N PHE A 83 -20.84 4.44 27.36
CA PHE A 83 -20.80 3.20 26.59
C PHE A 83 -20.46 3.44 25.12
N ALA A 84 -21.04 4.48 24.50
CA ALA A 84 -20.73 4.84 23.12
C ALA A 84 -19.25 5.24 22.94
N VAL A 85 -18.69 5.99 23.90
CA VAL A 85 -17.27 6.39 23.90
C VAL A 85 -16.36 5.17 24.13
N ALA A 86 -16.72 4.26 25.05
CA ALA A 86 -15.96 3.04 25.28
C ALA A 86 -15.99 2.11 24.05
N ALA A 87 -17.14 1.97 23.39
CA ALA A 87 -17.27 1.15 22.20
C ALA A 87 -16.44 1.72 21.02
N SER A 88 -16.42 3.04 20.84
CA SER A 88 -15.63 3.66 19.76
C SER A 88 -14.12 3.53 19.97
N THR A 89 -13.64 3.67 21.21
CA THR A 89 -12.22 3.46 21.53
C THR A 89 -11.80 2.01 21.37
N ILE A 90 -12.65 1.05 21.75
CA ILE A 90 -12.39 -0.38 21.53
C ILE A 90 -12.32 -0.69 20.03
N PHE A 91 -13.22 -0.12 19.22
CA PHE A 91 -13.22 -0.37 17.78
C PHE A 91 -11.95 0.18 17.10
N LEU A 92 -11.51 1.38 17.51
CA LEU A 92 -10.23 1.96 17.08
C LEU A 92 -9.04 1.10 17.54
N ALA A 93 -9.04 0.64 18.78
CA ALA A 93 -7.97 -0.20 19.31
C ALA A 93 -7.89 -1.55 18.58
N MET A 94 -9.03 -2.19 18.31
CA MET A 94 -9.10 -3.44 17.55
C MET A 94 -8.63 -3.22 16.10
N GLY A 95 -9.07 -2.14 15.44
CA GLY A 95 -8.61 -1.79 14.10
C GLY A 95 -7.10 -1.57 14.05
N TRP A 96 -6.55 -0.84 15.02
CA TRP A 96 -5.11 -0.63 15.15
C TRP A 96 -4.35 -1.95 15.37
N LEU A 97 -4.87 -2.84 16.22
CA LEU A 97 -4.24 -4.12 16.52
C LEU A 97 -4.21 -5.03 15.29
N VAL A 98 -5.32 -5.11 14.55
CA VAL A 98 -5.40 -5.85 13.28
C VAL A 98 -4.43 -5.28 12.24
N PHE A 99 -4.39 -3.96 12.10
CA PHE A 99 -3.48 -3.29 11.17
C PHE A 99 -2.01 -3.54 11.54
N SER A 100 -1.67 -3.43 12.81
CA SER A 100 -0.32 -3.70 13.31
C SER A 100 0.09 -5.16 13.08
N ASN A 101 -0.84 -6.10 13.30
CA ASN A 101 -0.58 -7.52 13.02
C ASN A 101 -0.36 -7.77 11.52
N TYR A 102 -1.18 -7.17 10.66
CA TYR A 102 -1.02 -7.26 9.20
C TYR A 102 0.34 -6.69 8.75
N GLN A 103 0.74 -5.53 9.27
CA GLN A 103 2.03 -4.94 8.94
C GLN A 103 3.20 -5.82 9.40
N LEU A 104 3.10 -6.44 10.59
CA LEU A 104 4.12 -7.38 11.07
C LEU A 104 4.19 -8.63 10.18
N HIS A 105 3.05 -9.12 9.68
CA HIS A 105 3.02 -10.22 8.73
C HIS A 105 3.77 -9.87 7.44
N ASN A 106 3.51 -8.70 6.87
CA ASN A 106 4.18 -8.23 5.65
C ASN A 106 5.70 -8.05 5.87
N GLN A 107 6.10 -7.52 7.02
CA GLN A 107 7.52 -7.41 7.38
C GLN A 107 8.20 -8.78 7.44
N LEU A 108 7.53 -9.78 8.04
CA LEU A 108 8.05 -11.14 8.11
C LEU A 108 8.18 -11.77 6.71
N GLU A 109 7.19 -11.56 5.84
CA GLU A 109 7.24 -12.02 4.46
C GLU A 109 8.40 -11.38 3.68
N GLN A 110 8.61 -10.07 3.85
CA GLN A 110 9.73 -9.36 3.23
C GLN A 110 11.09 -9.88 3.73
N VAL A 111 11.23 -10.12 5.04
CA VAL A 111 12.44 -10.73 5.61
C VAL A 111 12.65 -12.14 5.06
N LEU A 112 11.58 -12.91 4.88
CA LEU A 112 11.67 -14.27 4.33
C LEU A 112 12.12 -14.26 2.87
N LEU A 113 11.55 -13.37 2.05
CA LEU A 113 11.94 -13.20 0.64
C LEU A 113 13.41 -12.77 0.51
N THR A 114 13.85 -11.80 1.29
CA THR A 114 15.25 -11.36 1.27
C THR A 114 16.21 -12.46 1.73
N ASN A 115 15.81 -13.27 2.71
CA ASN A 115 16.60 -14.43 3.14
C ASN A 115 16.68 -15.50 2.04
N GLN A 116 15.57 -15.82 1.37
CA GLN A 116 15.56 -16.73 0.23
C GLN A 116 16.47 -16.24 -0.92
N GLN A 117 16.50 -14.93 -1.18
CA GLN A 117 17.40 -14.33 -2.16
C GLN A 117 18.88 -14.40 -1.75
N LEU A 118 19.20 -14.29 -0.46
CA LEU A 118 20.56 -14.46 0.03
C LEU A 118 21.00 -15.92 -0.08
N GLU A 119 20.12 -16.85 0.27
CA GLU A 119 20.37 -18.28 0.15
C GLU A 119 20.59 -18.71 -1.31
N SER A 120 19.80 -18.20 -2.26
CA SER A 120 20.01 -18.53 -3.68
C SER A 120 21.37 -18.03 -4.21
N LYS A 121 21.87 -16.92 -3.67
CA LYS A 121 23.22 -16.40 -3.98
C LYS A 121 24.34 -17.20 -3.29
N LEU A 122 24.06 -17.82 -2.14
CA LEU A 122 25.00 -18.69 -1.43
C LEU A 122 25.15 -20.06 -2.11
N ILE A 123 24.09 -20.55 -2.77
CA ILE A 123 24.12 -21.75 -3.62
C ILE A 123 24.85 -21.41 -4.93
N ASN A 124 26.17 -21.20 -4.86
CA ASN A 124 27.00 -21.08 -6.06
C ASN A 124 27.19 -22.47 -6.69
N PRO A 125 26.88 -22.67 -7.99
CA PRO A 125 27.02 -23.95 -8.67
C PRO A 125 28.49 -24.22 -9.04
N LYS A 126 29.37 -24.42 -8.06
CA LYS A 126 30.70 -25.02 -8.28
C LYS A 126 30.60 -26.50 -7.94
N VAL A 127 30.21 -27.28 -8.95
CA VAL A 127 30.14 -28.76 -8.98
C VAL A 127 29.24 -29.36 -7.89
N THR A 128 27.97 -29.55 -8.22
CA THR A 128 26.99 -30.22 -7.36
C THR A 128 27.36 -31.68 -7.12
N THR A 129 27.93 -31.98 -5.95
CA THR A 129 28.04 -33.34 -5.42
C THR A 129 26.64 -33.93 -5.19
N TYR A 130 26.45 -35.24 -5.36
CA TYR A 130 25.16 -35.92 -5.13
C TYR A 130 24.51 -35.58 -3.79
N GLU A 131 25.30 -35.38 -2.73
CA GLU A 131 24.79 -34.97 -1.43
C GLU A 131 24.11 -33.60 -1.47
N GLN A 132 24.66 -32.64 -2.23
CA GLN A 132 24.08 -31.30 -2.36
C GLN A 132 22.71 -31.33 -3.05
N VAL A 133 22.52 -32.23 -4.03
CA VAL A 133 21.23 -32.44 -4.69
C VAL A 133 20.18 -32.98 -3.71
N PHE A 134 20.56 -33.94 -2.88
CA PHE A 134 19.69 -34.47 -1.83
C PHE A 134 19.29 -33.39 -0.80
N PHE A 135 20.24 -32.52 -0.42
CA PHE A 135 19.96 -31.39 0.46
C PHE A 135 18.98 -30.40 -0.15
N VAL A 136 19.18 -30.01 -1.41
CA VAL A 136 18.26 -29.11 -2.14
C VAL A 136 16.86 -29.72 -2.23
N GLN A 137 16.76 -31.03 -2.44
CA GLN A 137 15.47 -31.72 -2.47
C GLN A 137 14.75 -31.68 -1.11
N LYS A 138 15.49 -31.92 -0.02
CA LYS A 138 14.96 -31.81 1.35
C LYS A 138 14.55 -30.38 1.71
N LEU A 139 15.26 -29.38 1.19
CA LEU A 139 14.94 -27.96 1.34
C LEU A 139 13.65 -27.60 0.60
N ASN A 140 13.51 -28.06 -0.65
CA ASN A 140 12.29 -27.88 -1.45
C ASN A 140 11.06 -28.51 -0.80
N ASP A 141 11.20 -29.66 -0.13
CA ASP A 141 10.11 -30.27 0.62
C ASP A 141 9.67 -29.44 1.84
N ILE A 142 10.61 -28.74 2.48
CA ILE A 142 10.29 -27.81 3.57
C ILE A 142 9.60 -26.56 3.01
N ASP A 143 10.06 -26.04 1.87
CA ASP A 143 9.47 -24.87 1.22
C ASP A 143 8.02 -25.15 0.76
N LYS A 144 7.76 -26.34 0.20
CA LYS A 144 6.39 -26.78 -0.13
C LYS A 144 5.50 -26.89 1.11
N LYS A 145 6.04 -27.29 2.25
CA LYS A 145 5.27 -27.33 3.52
C LYS A 145 5.03 -25.93 4.06
N LEU A 146 6.00 -25.02 3.94
CA LEU A 146 5.89 -23.61 4.31
C LEU A 146 4.80 -22.86 3.53
N GLN A 147 4.62 -23.19 2.25
CA GLN A 147 3.57 -22.59 1.40
C GLN A 147 2.15 -23.02 1.79
N ASN A 148 1.99 -24.26 2.25
CA ASN A 148 0.67 -24.84 2.55
C ASN A 148 0.23 -24.67 4.01
N ILE A 149 1.11 -24.19 4.90
CA ILE A 149 0.81 -24.02 6.32
C ILE A 149 0.26 -22.63 6.61
N SER A 150 -0.92 -22.61 7.22
CA SER A 150 -1.61 -21.39 7.68
C SER A 150 -1.27 -20.99 9.11
N SER A 151 -0.79 -21.92 9.94
CA SER A 151 -0.43 -21.66 11.34
C SER A 151 0.96 -21.03 11.46
N LEU A 152 1.04 -19.86 12.10
CA LEU A 152 2.28 -19.12 12.33
C LEU A 152 3.33 -19.94 13.09
N ASP A 153 2.92 -20.65 14.14
CA ASP A 153 3.81 -21.44 14.99
C ASP A 153 4.45 -22.62 14.24
N GLN A 154 3.66 -23.26 13.37
CA GLN A 154 4.14 -24.31 12.47
C GLN A 154 5.09 -23.75 11.39
N LYS A 155 4.87 -22.50 10.97
CA LYS A 155 5.75 -21.79 10.03
C LYS A 155 7.12 -21.54 10.66
N VAL A 156 7.14 -21.05 11.90
CA VAL A 156 8.38 -20.78 12.65
C VAL A 156 9.18 -22.06 12.87
N THR A 157 8.54 -23.14 13.31
CA THR A 157 9.23 -24.43 13.53
C THR A 157 9.79 -25.03 12.24
N LEU A 158 9.12 -24.86 11.09
CA LEU A 158 9.67 -25.27 9.79
C LEU A 158 10.82 -24.39 9.33
N LEU A 159 10.76 -23.07 9.53
CA LEU A 159 11.87 -22.17 9.24
C LEU A 159 13.10 -22.51 10.09
N GLN A 160 12.90 -22.89 11.35
CA GLN A 160 14.00 -23.33 12.22
C GLN A 160 14.63 -24.66 11.73
N LYS A 161 13.81 -25.61 11.27
CA LYS A 161 14.32 -26.84 10.64
C LYS A 161 15.11 -26.53 9.36
N ARG A 162 14.62 -25.58 8.55
CA ARG A 162 15.30 -25.10 7.34
C ARG A 162 16.66 -24.48 7.67
N SER A 163 16.74 -23.62 8.69
CA SER A 163 18.00 -22.99 9.09
C SER A 163 19.03 -23.99 9.60
N VAL A 164 18.60 -25.04 10.33
CA VAL A 164 19.52 -26.09 10.81
C VAL A 164 20.14 -26.86 9.63
N LEU A 165 19.34 -27.20 8.61
CA LEU A 165 19.84 -27.90 7.42
C LEU A 165 20.82 -27.04 6.60
N ILE A 166 20.56 -25.73 6.50
CA ILE A 166 21.48 -24.80 5.82
C ILE A 166 22.80 -24.69 6.58
N LEU A 167 22.76 -24.63 7.92
CA LEU A 167 23.97 -24.61 8.74
C LEU A 167 24.78 -25.92 8.64
N GLU A 168 24.10 -27.06 8.53
CA GLU A 168 24.74 -28.37 8.31
C GLU A 168 25.45 -28.42 6.94
N LEU A 169 24.79 -27.91 5.90
CA LEU A 169 25.35 -27.80 4.55
C LEU A 169 26.55 -26.85 4.51
N TYR A 170 26.48 -25.73 5.22
CA TYR A 170 27.60 -24.79 5.31
C TYR A 170 28.83 -25.42 6.00
N LYS A 171 28.62 -26.15 7.09
CA LYS A 171 29.71 -26.86 7.79
C LYS A 171 30.35 -27.95 6.93
N THR A 172 29.56 -28.70 6.17
CA THR A 172 30.09 -29.71 5.24
C THR A 172 30.84 -29.08 4.07
N GLN A 173 30.38 -27.94 3.55
CA GLN A 173 31.11 -27.20 2.50
C GLN A 173 32.45 -26.61 2.99
N GLN A 174 32.54 -26.11 4.23
CA GLN A 174 33.81 -25.66 4.82
C GLN A 174 34.78 -26.81 5.12
N GLY A 175 34.28 -27.98 5.51
CA GLY A 175 35.11 -29.16 5.76
C GLY A 175 35.77 -29.73 4.50
N VAL A 176 35.09 -29.64 3.35
CA VAL A 176 35.61 -30.17 2.07
C VAL A 176 36.77 -29.34 1.50
N SER A 177 36.85 -28.04 1.79
CA SER A 177 37.99 -27.22 1.35
C SER A 177 39.33 -27.55 2.02
N ASP A 178 39.32 -28.27 3.15
CA ASP A 178 40.55 -28.61 3.90
C ASP A 178 41.14 -29.98 3.50
N VAL A 179 40.35 -30.87 2.88
CA VAL A 179 40.77 -32.25 2.57
C VAL A 179 41.38 -32.41 1.17
N PHE A 180 41.31 -31.39 0.33
CA PHE A 180 41.86 -31.40 -1.04
C PHE A 180 43.06 -30.47 -1.25
N SER A 181 43.66 -29.97 -0.17
CA SER A 181 44.93 -29.25 -0.23
C SER A 181 46.09 -30.22 0.04
N ILE A 182 46.35 -31.14 -0.89
CA ILE A 182 47.60 -31.92 -0.99
C ILE A 182 48.15 -31.74 -2.39
#